data_AF-A0A7V9BP96-F1
#
_entry.id   AF-A0A7V9BP96-F1
#
_cell.length_a   1.000
_cell.length_b   1.000
_cell.length_c   1.000
_cell.angle_alpha   90.00
_cell.angle_beta   90.00
_cell.angle_gamma   90.00
#
_symmetry.space_group_name_H-M   'P 1'
#
loop_
_entity.id
_entity.type
_entity.pdbx_description
1 polymer ?
#
loop_
_entity_poly.entity_id
_entity_poly.type
_entity_poly.pdbx_seq_one_letter_code
_entity_poly.pdbx_strand_id
1 'polypeptide(L)'
;MTGPPSAAPTTTAAATTRPRTPEATGPVRVDVMVLPRTVGGDPATELASDYGCPAPTQSLPDPPPGPTGYCFPALQPLLDAVLVGKVPAGEAIAAAERSLWAQLPAIPLFQVVSVLAVTNRAAAATGAGPGPLITGPLTGAQRWQPIG
;
A
#
# COMPACT_ATOMS: atom_id res chain seq x y z
N MET A 1 8.13 -70.31 22.53
CA MET A 1 7.97 -68.85 22.60
C MET A 1 7.69 -68.35 21.19
N THR A 2 6.44 -68.03 20.91
CA THR A 2 5.96 -67.53 19.62
C THR A 2 4.96 -66.44 19.97
N GLY A 3 5.34 -65.18 19.74
CA GLY A 3 4.56 -64.01 20.12
C GLY A 3 3.26 -63.89 19.30
N PRO A 4 2.23 -63.22 19.83
CA PRO A 4 0.98 -63.01 19.10
C PRO A 4 1.19 -62.03 17.92
N PRO A 5 0.41 -62.16 16.84
CA PRO A 5 0.54 -61.31 15.65
C PRO A 5 0.17 -59.86 15.93
N SER A 6 1.00 -58.95 15.42
CA SER A 6 0.83 -57.49 15.47
C SER A 6 -0.38 -57.05 14.67
N ALA A 7 -1.36 -56.42 15.32
CA ALA A 7 -2.51 -55.80 14.67
C ALA A 7 -2.11 -54.41 14.12
N ALA A 8 -2.31 -54.19 12.82
CA ALA A 8 -2.11 -52.89 12.20
C ALA A 8 -3.16 -51.88 12.71
N PRO A 9 -2.80 -50.62 13.00
CA PRO A 9 -3.77 -49.62 13.42
C PRO A 9 -4.69 -49.28 12.25
N THR A 10 -6.00 -49.42 12.45
CA THR A 10 -7.02 -48.92 11.51
C THR A 10 -7.17 -47.42 11.73
N THR A 11 -6.64 -46.61 10.83
CA THR A 11 -6.84 -45.16 10.86
C THR A 11 -8.25 -44.85 10.36
N THR A 12 -9.20 -44.68 11.28
CA THR A 12 -10.50 -44.08 10.96
C THR A 12 -10.26 -42.63 10.52
N ALA A 13 -10.41 -42.35 9.22
CA ALA A 13 -10.40 -40.99 8.72
C ALA A 13 -11.61 -40.24 9.30
N ALA A 14 -11.37 -39.37 10.28
CA ALA A 14 -12.37 -38.43 10.76
C ALA A 14 -12.69 -37.47 9.60
N ALA A 15 -13.92 -37.50 9.11
CA ALA A 15 -14.40 -36.51 8.16
C ALA A 15 -14.32 -35.12 8.82
N THR A 16 -13.40 -34.29 8.35
CA THR A 16 -13.37 -32.87 8.72
C THR A 16 -14.60 -32.20 8.12
N THR A 17 -15.61 -31.94 8.94
CA THR A 17 -16.71 -31.05 8.58
C THR A 17 -16.12 -29.64 8.44
N ARG A 18 -15.80 -29.23 7.21
CA ARG A 18 -15.44 -27.83 6.93
C ARG A 18 -16.66 -26.98 7.30
N PRO A 19 -16.56 -25.95 8.16
CA PRO A 19 -17.68 -25.06 8.40
C PRO A 19 -18.13 -24.49 7.06
N ARG A 20 -19.41 -24.67 6.72
CA ARG A 20 -20.03 -24.00 5.57
C ARG A 20 -19.92 -22.50 5.85
N THR A 21 -19.20 -21.79 5.01
CA THR A 21 -19.30 -20.33 4.92
C THR A 21 -20.77 -20.00 4.71
N PRO A 22 -21.42 -19.20 5.57
CA PRO A 22 -22.75 -18.70 5.29
C PRO A 22 -22.71 -17.98 3.94
N GLU A 23 -23.65 -18.31 3.06
CA GLU A 23 -23.83 -17.59 1.81
C GLU A 23 -24.16 -16.14 2.15
N ALA A 24 -23.22 -15.23 1.92
CA ALA A 24 -23.35 -13.82 2.28
C ALA A 24 -24.38 -13.16 1.35
N THR A 25 -25.64 -13.12 1.77
CA THR A 25 -26.73 -12.45 1.03
C THR A 25 -26.82 -10.94 1.33
N GLY A 26 -25.69 -10.30 1.67
CA GLY A 26 -25.60 -8.88 2.05
C GLY A 26 -24.28 -8.24 1.61
N PRO A 27 -24.14 -6.90 1.76
CA PRO A 27 -22.92 -6.21 1.36
C PRO A 27 -21.71 -6.77 2.12
N VAL A 28 -20.62 -7.02 1.37
CA VAL A 28 -19.35 -7.50 1.92
C VAL A 28 -18.80 -6.43 2.86
N ARG A 29 -18.55 -6.80 4.13
CA ARG A 29 -17.82 -5.96 5.07
C ARG A 29 -16.34 -6.30 5.00
N VAL A 30 -15.50 -5.27 5.00
CA VAL A 30 -14.03 -5.39 4.93
C VAL A 30 -13.46 -4.81 6.21
N ASP A 31 -12.78 -5.64 7.00
CA ASP A 31 -12.13 -5.22 8.25
C ASP A 31 -10.70 -4.73 8.03
N VAL A 32 -10.01 -5.28 7.01
CA VAL A 32 -8.62 -4.95 6.67
C VAL A 32 -8.48 -4.91 5.16
N MET A 33 -7.78 -3.89 4.66
CA MET A 33 -7.41 -3.76 3.26
C MET A 33 -5.89 -3.87 3.11
N VAL A 34 -5.46 -4.55 2.05
CA VAL A 34 -4.05 -4.58 1.63
C VAL A 34 -3.97 -3.87 0.29
N LEU A 35 -3.41 -2.66 0.30
CA LEU A 35 -3.43 -1.75 -0.84
C LEU A 35 -2.01 -1.28 -1.16
N PRO A 36 -1.67 -1.09 -2.45
CA PRO A 36 -0.49 -0.31 -2.81
C PRO A 36 -0.71 1.15 -2.42
N ARG A 37 0.39 1.87 -2.15
CA ARG A 37 0.38 3.32 -1.98
C ARG A 37 1.39 3.96 -2.93
N THR A 38 1.07 5.17 -3.35
CA THR A 38 1.99 5.98 -4.16
C THR A 38 3.24 6.30 -3.35
N VAL A 39 4.39 6.36 -4.01
CA VAL A 39 5.66 6.80 -3.42
C VAL A 39 6.29 7.85 -4.31
N GLY A 40 6.98 8.83 -3.71
CA GLY A 40 7.65 9.91 -4.44
C GLY A 40 6.77 11.10 -4.82
N GLY A 41 5.52 11.15 -4.34
CA GLY A 41 4.66 12.33 -4.42
C GLY A 41 5.05 13.44 -3.43
N ASP A 42 4.29 14.53 -3.44
CA ASP A 42 4.43 15.59 -2.44
C ASP A 42 3.98 15.09 -1.06
N PRO A 43 4.86 15.08 -0.04
CA PRO A 43 4.54 14.45 1.24
C PRO A 43 3.41 15.13 2.01
N ALA A 44 3.19 16.44 1.83
CA ALA A 44 2.08 17.14 2.47
C ALA A 44 0.74 16.68 1.90
N THR A 45 0.66 16.59 0.57
CA THR A 45 -0.50 16.09 -0.17
C THR A 45 -0.79 14.63 0.18
N GLU A 46 0.23 13.77 0.21
CA GLU A 46 0.06 12.36 0.58
C GLU A 46 -0.45 12.21 2.02
N LEU A 47 0.16 12.91 2.98
CA LEU A 47 -0.26 12.86 4.39
C LEU A 47 -1.70 13.36 4.58
N ALA A 48 -2.08 14.44 3.90
CA ALA A 48 -3.44 14.96 3.95
C ALA A 48 -4.46 14.03 3.27
N SER A 49 -4.08 13.37 2.17
CA SER A 49 -4.96 12.45 1.45
C SER A 49 -5.20 11.14 2.22
N ASP A 50 -4.16 10.61 2.87
CA ASP A 50 -4.25 9.36 3.63
C ASP A 50 -4.95 9.53 4.99
N TYR A 51 -4.77 10.68 5.65
CA TYR A 51 -5.13 10.84 7.07
C TYR A 51 -5.98 12.08 7.40
N GLY A 52 -6.17 12.98 6.43
CA GLY A 52 -6.97 14.20 6.61
C GLY A 52 -8.46 13.91 6.71
N CYS A 53 -9.18 14.79 7.42
CA CYS A 53 -10.62 14.79 7.48
C CYS A 53 -11.17 15.63 6.33
N PRO A 54 -11.75 15.02 5.28
CA PRO A 54 -12.26 15.77 4.16
C PRO A 54 -13.46 16.63 4.58
N ALA A 55 -13.43 17.91 4.22
CA ALA A 55 -14.52 18.82 4.47
C ALA A 55 -15.52 18.77 3.30
N PRO A 56 -16.84 18.77 3.56
CA PRO A 56 -17.86 18.95 2.54
C PRO A 56 -17.63 20.21 1.71
N THR A 57 -17.86 20.11 0.41
CA THR A 57 -17.85 21.25 -0.51
C THR A 57 -19.18 21.32 -1.26
N GLN A 58 -19.46 22.43 -1.95
CA GLN A 58 -20.69 22.56 -2.75
C GLN A 58 -20.77 21.51 -3.87
N SER A 59 -19.63 21.13 -4.46
CA SER A 59 -19.54 20.11 -5.51
C SER A 59 -19.42 18.69 -4.97
N LEU A 60 -18.99 18.52 -3.72
CA LEU A 60 -18.89 17.23 -3.03
C LEU A 60 -19.41 17.35 -1.59
N PRO A 61 -20.73 17.31 -1.39
CA PRO A 61 -21.34 17.48 -0.07
C PRO A 61 -21.06 16.31 0.90
N ASP A 62 -20.81 15.13 0.35
CA ASP A 62 -20.47 13.92 1.10
C ASP A 62 -19.15 13.34 0.55
N PRO A 63 -18.00 13.87 1.00
CA PRO A 63 -16.73 13.40 0.50
C PRO A 63 -16.47 11.96 0.97
N PRO A 64 -15.95 11.08 0.09
CA PRO A 64 -15.68 9.71 0.47
C PRO A 64 -14.60 9.67 1.55
N PRO A 65 -14.65 8.68 2.47
CA PRO A 65 -13.58 8.47 3.43
C PRO A 65 -12.29 8.07 2.71
N GLY A 66 -11.15 8.38 3.35
CA GLY A 66 -9.85 7.90 2.91
C GLY A 66 -9.73 6.37 2.98
N PRO A 67 -8.65 5.79 2.42
CA PRO A 67 -8.47 4.33 2.31
C PRO A 67 -8.41 3.61 3.66
N THR A 68 -8.10 4.31 4.74
CA THR A 68 -8.13 3.80 6.13
C THR A 68 -9.55 3.68 6.69
N GLY A 69 -10.54 4.35 6.08
CA GLY A 69 -11.91 4.41 6.57
C GLY A 69 -12.14 5.38 7.73
N TYR A 70 -11.09 6.06 8.22
CA TYR A 70 -11.16 7.07 9.27
C TYR A 70 -10.16 8.19 9.01
N CYS A 71 -10.42 9.35 9.60
CA CYS A 71 -9.52 10.50 9.56
C CYS A 71 -9.05 10.88 10.97
N PHE A 72 -8.08 11.78 11.07
CA PHE A 72 -7.49 12.20 12.34
C PHE A 72 -7.75 13.69 12.63
N PRO A 73 -8.85 14.05 13.31
CA PRO A 73 -9.15 15.45 13.62
C PRO A 73 -8.04 16.17 14.38
N ALA A 74 -7.33 15.46 15.27
CA ALA A 74 -6.21 15.99 16.03
C ALA A 74 -4.99 16.35 15.17
N LEU A 75 -4.84 15.73 13.98
CA LEU A 75 -3.79 16.05 13.03
C LEU A 75 -4.21 17.16 12.05
N GLN A 76 -5.51 17.42 11.88
CA GLN A 76 -6.01 18.33 10.86
C GLN A 76 -5.31 19.71 10.84
N PRO A 77 -5.08 20.40 11.99
CA PRO A 77 -4.40 21.69 11.96
C PRO A 77 -2.97 21.63 11.42
N LEU A 78 -2.26 20.52 11.68
CA LEU A 78 -0.92 20.30 11.16
C LEU A 78 -0.95 20.01 9.66
N LEU A 79 -1.92 19.20 9.21
CA LEU A 79 -2.12 18.87 7.79
C LEU A 79 -2.45 20.13 6.97
N ASP A 80 -3.36 20.98 7.47
CA ASP A 80 -3.71 22.23 6.82
C ASP A 80 -2.50 23.18 6.75
N ALA A 81 -1.70 23.25 7.82
CA ALA A 81 -0.53 24.11 7.87
C ALA A 81 0.58 23.67 6.90
N VAL A 82 0.84 22.37 6.78
CA VAL A 82 1.85 21.86 5.85
C VAL A 82 1.40 22.00 4.39
N LEU A 83 0.11 21.79 4.08
CA LEU A 83 -0.43 21.95 2.73
C LEU A 83 -0.27 23.38 2.18
N VAL A 84 -0.42 24.39 3.04
CA VAL A 84 -0.24 25.80 2.65
C VAL A 84 1.19 26.32 2.88
N GLY A 85 2.14 25.43 3.17
CA GLY A 85 3.55 25.76 3.33
C GLY A 85 3.90 26.58 4.58
N LYS A 86 3.03 26.61 5.59
CA LYS A 86 3.32 27.30 6.88
C LYS A 86 4.30 26.54 7.77
N VAL A 87 4.44 25.23 7.55
CA VAL A 87 5.38 24.34 8.25
C VAL A 87 6.14 23.53 7.20
N PRO A 88 7.46 23.34 7.33
CA PRO A 88 8.22 22.47 6.44
C PRO A 88 7.70 21.03 6.49
N ALA A 89 7.59 20.38 5.33
CA ALA A 89 7.07 19.02 5.23
C ALA A 89 7.78 18.01 6.15
N GLY A 90 9.12 18.05 6.23
CA GLY A 90 9.88 17.14 7.09
C GLY A 90 9.53 17.27 8.58
N GLU A 91 9.27 18.49 9.06
CA GLU A 91 8.86 18.75 10.44
C GLU A 91 7.43 18.25 10.68
N ALA A 92 6.52 18.51 9.73
CA ALA A 92 5.14 18.04 9.81
C ALA A 92 5.05 16.51 9.83
N ILE A 93 5.85 15.82 9.00
CA ILE A 93 5.92 14.35 8.97
C ILE A 93 6.39 13.82 10.34
N ALA A 94 7.51 14.33 10.88
CA ALA A 94 8.03 13.89 12.16
C ALA A 94 7.04 14.11 13.33
N ALA A 95 6.26 15.19 13.28
CA ALA A 95 5.20 15.45 14.24
C ALA A 95 4.00 14.49 14.07
N ALA A 96 3.55 14.26 12.84
CA ALA A 96 2.43 13.38 12.53
C ALA A 96 2.75 11.90 12.84
N GLU A 97 3.96 11.44 12.55
CA GLU A 97 4.39 10.05 12.76
C GLU A 97 4.18 9.59 14.20
N ARG A 98 4.46 10.43 15.20
CA ARG A 98 4.23 10.07 16.61
C ARG A 98 2.76 9.71 16.88
N SER A 99 1.84 10.48 16.35
CA SER A 99 0.39 10.25 16.51
C SER A 99 -0.08 9.06 15.69
N LEU A 100 0.45 8.89 14.47
CA LEU A 100 0.08 7.78 13.58
C LEU A 100 0.59 6.45 14.13
N TRP A 101 1.83 6.37 14.62
CA TRP A 101 2.37 5.15 15.23
C TRP A 101 1.65 4.74 16.51
N ALA A 102 1.12 5.69 17.28
CA ALA A 102 0.33 5.38 18.47
C ALA A 102 -1.05 4.77 18.15
N GLN A 103 -1.60 5.09 16.98
CA GLN A 103 -2.94 4.65 16.56
C GLN A 103 -2.90 3.49 15.56
N LEU A 104 -1.72 3.18 14.99
CA LEU A 104 -1.46 2.11 14.01
C LEU A 104 -2.52 2.00 12.90
N PRO A 105 -2.81 3.10 12.17
CA PRO A 105 -3.84 3.05 11.16
C PRO A 105 -3.49 2.24 9.92
N ALA A 106 -2.20 2.19 9.61
CA ALA A 106 -1.66 1.41 8.52
C ALA A 106 -0.40 0.71 9.01
N ILE A 107 -0.16 -0.49 8.50
CA ILE A 107 1.06 -1.25 8.72
C ILE A 107 1.83 -1.25 7.40
N PRO A 108 2.90 -0.45 7.25
CA PRO A 108 3.74 -0.50 6.06
C PRO A 108 4.36 -1.89 5.91
N LEU A 109 4.24 -2.49 4.73
CA LEU A 109 4.74 -3.84 4.46
C LEU A 109 6.12 -3.81 3.79
N PHE A 110 6.17 -3.25 2.58
CA PHE A 110 7.37 -3.12 1.77
C PHE A 110 7.12 -2.11 0.66
N GLN A 111 8.20 -1.63 0.04
CA GLN A 111 8.13 -0.92 -1.23
C GLN A 111 8.46 -1.89 -2.37
N VAL A 112 7.63 -1.92 -3.41
CA VAL A 112 7.91 -2.71 -4.61
C VAL A 112 9.14 -2.13 -5.31
N VAL A 113 10.10 -2.99 -5.66
CA VAL A 113 11.27 -2.63 -6.47
C VAL A 113 11.30 -3.51 -7.71
N SER A 114 11.80 -2.95 -8.82
CA SER A 114 11.91 -3.65 -10.11
C SER A 114 13.37 -3.75 -10.54
N VAL A 115 13.71 -4.83 -11.23
CA VAL A 115 15.03 -5.01 -11.85
C VAL A 115 14.96 -4.52 -13.30
N LEU A 116 15.83 -3.57 -13.65
CA LEU A 116 16.01 -3.14 -15.03
C LEU A 116 17.07 -4.02 -15.71
N ALA A 117 16.66 -4.74 -16.75
CA ALA A 117 17.57 -5.48 -17.61
C ALA A 117 17.80 -4.71 -18.91
N VAL A 118 19.06 -4.42 -19.22
CA VAL A 118 19.46 -3.72 -20.44
C VAL A 118 20.79 -4.32 -20.94
N THR A 119 20.92 -4.52 -22.26
CA THR A 119 22.20 -4.92 -22.85
C THR A 119 23.12 -3.71 -22.94
N ASN A 120 24.45 -3.92 -22.95
CA ASN A 120 25.40 -2.80 -23.13
C ASN A 120 25.11 -1.99 -24.41
N ARG A 121 24.70 -2.68 -25.49
CA ARG A 121 24.33 -2.05 -26.77
C ARG A 121 23.07 -1.19 -26.63
N ALA A 122 22.04 -1.73 -25.99
CA ALA A 122 20.80 -1.00 -25.72
C ALA A 122 21.06 0.21 -24.82
N ALA A 123 21.84 0.04 -23.74
CA ALA A 123 22.19 1.12 -22.83
C ALA A 123 22.88 2.30 -23.56
N ALA A 124 23.80 2.01 -24.48
CA ALA A 124 24.46 3.04 -25.30
C ALA A 124 23.48 3.77 -26.26
N ALA A 125 22.52 3.07 -26.85
CA ALA A 125 21.56 3.64 -27.81
C ALA A 125 20.39 4.38 -27.16
N THR A 126 20.11 4.11 -25.89
CA THR A 126 18.89 4.57 -25.19
C THR A 126 19.17 5.45 -23.98
N GLY A 127 20.36 5.35 -23.37
CA GLY A 127 20.64 5.93 -22.07
C GLY A 127 19.79 5.32 -20.94
N ALA A 128 19.23 4.12 -21.14
CA ALA A 128 18.35 3.49 -20.17
C ALA A 128 19.09 3.20 -18.84
N GLY A 129 18.46 3.64 -17.77
CA GLY A 129 18.85 3.41 -16.38
C GLY A 129 17.60 3.45 -15.49
N PRO A 130 17.71 3.37 -14.16
CA PRO A 130 16.54 3.34 -13.27
C PRO A 130 15.58 4.52 -13.47
N GLY A 131 16.12 5.70 -13.81
CA GLY A 131 15.36 6.93 -14.01
C GLY A 131 14.81 7.53 -12.70
N PRO A 132 14.05 8.63 -12.79
CA PRO A 132 13.33 9.21 -11.66
C PRO A 132 12.29 8.25 -11.09
N LEU A 133 11.96 8.38 -9.80
CA LEU A 133 11.03 7.47 -9.11
C LEU A 133 9.65 7.35 -9.78
N ILE A 134 9.12 8.45 -10.31
CA ILE A 134 7.75 8.50 -10.87
C ILE A 134 7.71 8.00 -12.32
N THR A 135 8.70 8.38 -13.13
CA THR A 135 8.70 8.12 -14.58
C THR A 135 9.55 6.91 -14.97
N GLY A 136 10.39 6.42 -14.04
CA GLY A 136 11.15 5.20 -14.17
C GLY A 136 12.07 5.17 -15.39
N PRO A 137 12.40 3.95 -15.89
CA PRO A 137 13.45 3.75 -16.88
C PRO A 137 13.07 4.22 -18.30
N LEU A 138 11.80 4.53 -18.54
CA LEU A 138 11.30 5.02 -19.84
C LEU A 138 11.40 6.54 -19.96
N THR A 139 11.96 7.22 -18.96
CA THR A 139 12.20 8.65 -19.01
C THR A 139 13.12 8.98 -20.18
N GLY A 140 12.63 9.73 -21.16
CA GLY A 140 13.40 10.08 -22.35
C GLY A 140 13.33 9.06 -23.49
N ALA A 141 12.44 8.05 -23.41
CA ALA A 141 12.27 7.01 -24.42
C ALA A 141 12.02 7.54 -25.84
N GLN A 142 11.47 8.75 -25.98
CA GLN A 142 11.28 9.42 -27.27
C GLN A 142 12.59 9.68 -28.06
N ARG A 143 13.76 9.56 -27.43
CA ARG A 143 15.08 9.74 -28.07
C ARG A 143 15.79 8.42 -28.39
N TRP A 144 15.22 7.28 -27.99
CA TRP A 144 15.87 5.99 -28.16
C TRP A 144 16.09 5.67 -29.63
N GLN A 145 17.29 5.20 -29.95
CA GLN A 145 17.63 4.78 -31.30
C GLN A 145 17.46 3.26 -31.44
N PRO A 146 17.03 2.76 -32.62
CA PRO A 146 17.00 1.33 -32.88
C PRO A 146 18.39 0.71 -32.70
N ILE A 147 18.42 -0.46 -32.08
CA ILE A 147 19.63 -1.28 -31.95
C ILE A 147 19.65 -2.21 -33.17
N GLY A 148 20.35 -1.78 -34.21
CA GLY A 148 20.68 -2.61 -35.37
C GLY A 148 21.71 -3.69 -35.05
#